data_AF-A0A177M6I3-F1
#
_entry.id   AF-A0A177M6I3-F1
#
_cell.length_a   1.000
_cell.length_b   1.000
_cell.length_c   1.000
_cell.angle_alpha   90.00
_cell.angle_beta   90.00
_cell.angle_gamma   90.00
#
_symmetry.space_group_name_H-M   'P 1'
#
loop_
_entity.id
_entity.type
_entity.pdbx_description
1 polymer ?
#
loop_
_entity_poly.entity_id
_entity_poly.type
_entity_poly.pdbx_seq_one_letter_code
_entity_poly.pdbx_strand_id
1 'polypeptide(L)'
;MSRNNGLQADPLFVAATRPPMRFGVTTGGMVIGVMAVVEMFLMTRNLFWLLAYIPIHGLLALLLMHECRFFDLLTLWARTKGLNWLKGNIRQWKASSYTPNRYNLPDSKGRRKLPPLITP
;
A
#
# COMPACT_ATOMS: atom_id res chain seq x y z
N MET A 1 4.03 29.00 -23.51
CA MET A 1 4.30 28.03 -22.41
C MET A 1 5.17 26.89 -22.97
N SER A 2 6.50 27.00 -22.87
CA SER A 2 7.38 25.82 -22.93
C SER A 2 8.27 25.87 -21.68
N ARG A 3 8.05 24.95 -20.73
CA ARG A 3 8.81 24.90 -19.47
C ARG A 3 10.02 23.96 -19.52
N ASN A 4 10.23 23.25 -20.64
CA ASN A 4 11.19 22.16 -20.77
C ASN A 4 12.19 22.35 -21.92
N ASN A 5 12.69 23.58 -22.15
CA ASN A 5 13.78 23.77 -23.10
C ASN A 5 15.08 23.21 -22.48
N GLY A 6 15.48 22.00 -22.86
CA GLY A 6 16.78 21.40 -22.49
C GLY A 6 16.74 20.09 -21.68
N LEU A 7 15.55 19.55 -21.34
CA LEU A 7 15.46 18.24 -20.69
C LEU A 7 15.55 17.12 -21.72
N GLN A 8 16.67 16.39 -21.71
CA GLN A 8 16.85 15.15 -22.47
C GLN A 8 16.11 14.03 -21.72
N ALA A 9 15.02 13.54 -22.28
CA ALA A 9 14.22 12.47 -21.69
C ALA A 9 14.62 11.13 -22.30
N ASP A 10 15.26 10.26 -21.51
CA ASP A 10 15.56 8.90 -21.92
C ASP A 10 14.32 8.00 -21.81
N PRO A 11 14.13 7.03 -22.73
CA PRO A 11 13.02 6.10 -22.65
C PRO A 11 13.14 5.23 -21.39
N LEU A 12 12.14 5.32 -20.50
CA LEU A 12 12.05 4.43 -19.35
C LEU A 12 11.56 3.06 -19.79
N PHE A 13 12.37 2.02 -19.57
CA PHE A 13 11.96 0.63 -19.77
C PHE A 13 11.02 0.19 -18.63
N VAL A 14 9.76 0.60 -18.69
CA VAL A 14 8.72 0.34 -17.67
C VAL A 14 8.56 -1.15 -17.37
N ALA A 15 8.86 -2.02 -18.34
CA ALA A 15 8.79 -3.47 -18.15
C ALA A 15 9.76 -4.01 -17.08
N ALA A 16 10.93 -3.38 -16.91
CA ALA A 16 11.94 -3.83 -15.94
C ALA A 16 11.60 -3.44 -14.49
N THR A 17 10.74 -2.44 -14.30
CA THR A 17 10.42 -1.89 -12.98
C THR A 17 9.00 -2.22 -12.51
N ARG A 18 8.15 -2.78 -13.37
CA ARG A 18 6.79 -3.21 -13.03
C ARG A 18 6.76 -4.69 -12.63
N PRO A 19 5.87 -5.09 -11.71
CA PRO A 19 5.67 -6.51 -11.40
C PRO A 19 5.19 -7.27 -12.65
N PRO A 20 5.45 -8.58 -12.75
CA PRO A 20 4.91 -9.40 -13.84
C PRO A 20 3.38 -9.44 -13.78
N MET A 21 2.74 -9.19 -14.94
CA MET A 21 1.29 -9.11 -15.08
C MET A 21 0.80 -9.95 -16.25
N ARG A 22 -0.39 -10.55 -16.10
CA ARG A 22 -1.11 -11.28 -17.14
C ARG A 22 -2.59 -10.89 -17.10
N PHE A 23 -3.16 -10.58 -18.27
CA PHE A 23 -4.55 -10.12 -18.41
C PHE A 23 -4.94 -8.94 -17.50
N GLY A 24 -3.99 -8.04 -17.22
CA GLY A 24 -4.23 -6.86 -16.37
C GLY A 24 -4.13 -7.12 -14.86
N VAL A 25 -3.80 -8.34 -14.43
CA VAL A 25 -3.60 -8.69 -13.00
C VAL A 25 -2.16 -9.12 -12.77
N THR A 26 -1.58 -8.77 -11.61
CA THR A 26 -0.25 -9.24 -11.21
C THR A 26 -0.26 -10.72 -10.88
N THR A 27 0.89 -11.38 -11.01
CA THR A 27 1.03 -12.80 -10.64
C THR A 27 0.58 -13.05 -9.19
N GLY A 28 0.92 -12.15 -8.26
CA GLY A 28 0.46 -12.24 -6.86
C GLY A 28 -1.06 -12.15 -6.72
N GLY A 29 -1.70 -11.22 -7.43
CA GLY A 29 -3.16 -11.08 -7.44
C GLY A 29 -3.87 -12.32 -8.01
N MET A 30 -3.34 -12.89 -9.10
CA MET A 30 -3.87 -14.14 -9.65
C MET A 30 -3.80 -15.28 -8.65
N VAL A 31 -2.65 -15.48 -7.99
CA VAL A 31 -2.46 -16.54 -7.00
C VAL A 31 -3.45 -16.39 -5.84
N ILE A 32 -3.60 -15.18 -5.30
CA ILE A 32 -4.56 -14.91 -4.21
C ILE A 32 -5.99 -15.20 -4.66
N GLY A 33 -6.39 -14.72 -5.85
CA GLY A 33 -7.74 -14.95 -6.37
C GLY A 33 -8.03 -16.43 -6.62
N VAL A 34 -7.08 -17.18 -7.16
CA VAL A 34 -7.22 -18.63 -7.39
C VAL A 34 -7.28 -19.38 -6.06
N MET A 35 -6.40 -19.06 -5.11
CA MET A 35 -6.39 -19.68 -3.78
C MET A 35 -7.75 -19.51 -3.09
N ALA A 36 -8.29 -18.29 -3.09
CA ALA A 36 -9.61 -18.01 -2.52
C ALA A 36 -10.73 -18.83 -3.18
N VAL A 37 -10.75 -18.91 -4.52
CA VAL A 37 -11.76 -19.69 -5.25
C VAL A 37 -11.64 -21.18 -4.97
N VAL A 38 -10.42 -21.72 -4.98
CA VAL A 38 -10.16 -23.14 -4.70
C VAL A 38 -10.54 -23.50 -3.27
N GLU A 39 -10.21 -22.66 -2.29
CA GLU A 39 -10.57 -22.87 -0.89
C GLU A 39 -12.10 -22.88 -0.69
N MET A 40 -12.81 -21.93 -1.31
CA MET A 40 -14.27 -21.91 -1.27
C MET A 40 -14.92 -23.10 -1.98
N PHE A 41 -14.34 -23.53 -3.12
CA PHE A 41 -14.75 -24.76 -3.80
C PHE A 41 -14.59 -25.98 -2.89
N LEU A 42 -13.45 -26.15 -2.22
CA LEU A 42 -13.20 -27.29 -1.33
C LEU A 42 -14.11 -27.28 -0.10
N MET A 43 -14.34 -26.10 0.49
CA MET A 43 -15.18 -25.96 1.68
C MET A 43 -16.65 -26.28 1.40
N THR A 44 -17.17 -25.84 0.26
CA THR A 44 -18.59 -26.00 -0.09
C THR A 44 -18.86 -27.21 -0.98
N ARG A 45 -17.81 -27.80 -1.58
CA ARG A 45 -17.86 -28.82 -2.63
C ARG A 45 -18.73 -28.43 -3.83
N ASN A 46 -18.87 -27.13 -4.09
CA ASN A 46 -19.73 -26.60 -5.14
C ASN A 46 -18.91 -26.07 -6.33
N LEU A 47 -19.10 -26.67 -7.50
CA LEU A 47 -18.37 -26.33 -8.72
C LEU A 47 -18.63 -24.87 -9.20
N PHE A 48 -19.74 -24.25 -8.80
CA PHE A 48 -20.05 -22.86 -9.17
C PHE A 48 -19.00 -21.85 -8.67
N TRP A 49 -18.22 -22.18 -7.65
CA TRP A 49 -17.12 -21.32 -7.19
C TRP A 49 -16.06 -21.08 -8.27
N LEU A 50 -15.82 -22.03 -9.17
CA LEU A 50 -14.86 -21.85 -10.28
C LEU A 50 -15.30 -20.71 -11.21
N LEU A 51 -16.61 -20.58 -11.46
CA LEU A 51 -17.17 -19.49 -12.26
C LEU A 51 -17.04 -18.14 -11.54
N ALA A 52 -17.07 -18.12 -10.21
CA ALA A 52 -16.87 -16.91 -9.42
C ALA A 52 -15.47 -16.30 -9.60
N TYR A 53 -14.49 -17.05 -10.12
CA TYR A 53 -13.18 -16.49 -10.46
C TYR A 53 -13.26 -15.39 -11.52
N ILE A 54 -14.20 -15.47 -12.48
CA ILE A 54 -14.34 -14.49 -13.56
C ILE A 54 -14.64 -13.08 -13.00
N PRO A 55 -15.69 -12.86 -12.20
CA PRO A 55 -15.95 -11.54 -11.63
C PRO A 55 -14.86 -11.12 -10.64
N ILE A 56 -14.28 -12.04 -9.86
CA ILE A 56 -13.16 -11.74 -8.96
C ILE A 56 -11.96 -11.22 -9.75
N HIS A 57 -11.59 -11.89 -10.85
CA HIS A 57 -10.49 -11.47 -11.72
C HIS A 57 -10.78 -10.11 -12.35
N GLY A 58 -12.02 -9.84 -12.76
CA GLY A 58 -12.44 -8.53 -13.28
C GLY A 58 -12.26 -7.41 -12.25
N LEU A 59 -12.67 -7.65 -11.00
CA LEU A 59 -12.46 -6.70 -9.89
C LEU A 59 -10.98 -6.45 -9.61
N LEU A 60 -10.17 -7.52 -9.62
CA LEU A 60 -8.73 -7.40 -9.48
C LEU A 60 -8.14 -6.58 -10.63
N ALA A 61 -8.51 -6.86 -11.88
CA ALA A 61 -8.02 -6.10 -13.02
C ALA A 61 -8.35 -4.61 -12.89
N LEU A 62 -9.59 -4.26 -12.52
CA LEU A 62 -10.01 -2.87 -12.29
C LEU A 62 -9.20 -2.18 -11.19
N LEU A 63 -8.94 -2.90 -10.09
CA LEU A 63 -8.19 -2.35 -8.97
C LEU A 63 -6.71 -2.11 -9.31
N LEU A 64 -6.10 -2.99 -10.11
CA LEU A 64 -4.72 -2.87 -10.56
C LEU A 64 -4.52 -1.95 -11.76
N MET A 65 -5.59 -1.55 -12.47
CA MET A 65 -5.51 -0.53 -13.52
C MET A 65 -5.04 0.82 -13.00
N HIS A 66 -5.37 1.17 -11.75
CA HIS A 66 -4.92 2.42 -11.14
C HIS A 66 -3.47 2.33 -10.67
N GLU A 67 -3.13 1.26 -9.95
CA GLU A 67 -1.80 1.07 -9.36
C GLU A 67 -1.38 -0.40 -9.45
N CYS A 68 -0.41 -0.72 -10.33
CA CYS A 68 0.06 -2.09 -10.56
C CYS A 68 0.66 -2.74 -9.30
N ARG A 69 1.18 -1.91 -8.38
CA ARG A 69 1.86 -2.34 -7.16
C ARG A 69 0.93 -2.36 -5.96
N PHE A 70 -0.38 -2.27 -6.15
CA PHE A 70 -1.35 -2.16 -5.07
C PHE A 70 -1.13 -3.17 -3.93
N PHE A 71 -0.92 -4.45 -4.25
CA PHE A 71 -0.68 -5.48 -3.23
C PHE A 71 0.62 -5.28 -2.45
N ASP A 72 1.69 -4.84 -3.10
CA ASP A 72 2.96 -4.54 -2.42
C ASP A 72 2.80 -3.35 -1.48
N LEU A 73 2.11 -2.30 -1.94
CA LEU A 73 1.81 -1.12 -1.14
C LEU A 73 0.89 -1.46 0.03
N LEU A 74 -0.12 -2.30 -0.19
CA LEU A 74 -1.01 -2.77 0.86
C LEU A 74 -0.26 -3.58 1.91
N THR A 75 0.65 -4.45 1.49
CA THR A 75 1.51 -5.24 2.39
C THR A 75 2.46 -4.36 3.18
N LEU A 76 3.09 -3.38 2.51
CA LEU A 76 3.96 -2.40 3.14
C LEU A 76 3.19 -1.55 4.17
N TRP A 77 1.98 -1.10 3.80
CA TRP A 77 1.09 -0.38 4.69
C TRP A 77 0.71 -1.22 5.90
N ALA A 78 0.36 -2.50 5.71
CA ALA A 78 -0.01 -3.39 6.81
C ALA A 78 1.15 -3.57 7.80
N ARG A 79 2.37 -3.77 7.29
CA ARG A 79 3.58 -3.95 8.12
C ARG A 79 3.97 -2.68 8.87
N THR A 80 3.82 -1.51 8.26
CA THR A 80 4.32 -0.23 8.83
C THR A 80 3.25 0.52 9.61
N LYS A 81 2.05 0.70 9.05
CA LYS A 81 0.96 1.47 9.65
C LYS A 81 -0.08 0.55 10.30
N GLY A 82 -0.42 -0.56 9.67
CA GLY A 82 -1.43 -1.50 10.17
C GLY A 82 -1.10 -2.05 11.56
N LEU A 83 0.15 -2.48 11.78
CA LEU A 83 0.61 -2.95 13.09
C LEU A 83 0.55 -1.86 14.18
N ASN A 84 0.93 -0.63 13.83
CA ASN A 84 0.89 0.51 14.73
C ASN A 84 -0.55 0.92 15.10
N TRP A 85 -1.50 0.73 14.18
CA TRP A 85 -2.92 0.94 14.41
C TRP A 85 -3.50 -0.13 15.34
N LEU A 86 -3.24 -1.42 15.07
CA LEU A 86 -3.71 -2.55 15.88
C LEU A 86 -3.18 -2.53 17.32
N LYS A 87 -1.89 -2.21 17.50
CA LYS A 87 -1.24 -2.21 18.82
C LYS A 87 -1.53 -0.94 19.65
N GLY A 88 -2.42 -0.05 19.20
CA GLY A 88 -2.80 1.18 19.91
C GLY A 88 -1.72 2.26 19.96
N ASN A 89 -0.57 2.02 19.33
CA ASN A 89 0.60 2.89 19.36
C ASN A 89 0.32 4.25 18.71
N ILE A 90 -0.61 4.29 17.75
CA ILE A 90 -1.04 5.52 17.09
C ILE A 90 -1.70 6.52 18.06
N ARG A 91 -2.33 6.03 19.14
CA ARG A 91 -2.98 6.89 20.14
C ARG A 91 -1.96 7.58 21.04
N GLN A 92 -0.81 6.95 21.27
CA GLN A 92 0.26 7.52 22.09
C GLN A 92 1.21 8.40 21.27
N TRP A 93 1.61 7.97 20.08
CA TRP A 93 2.69 8.62 19.33
C TRP A 93 2.22 9.42 18.11
N LYS A 94 0.99 9.19 17.64
CA LYS A 94 0.40 9.79 16.41
C LYS A 94 1.25 9.67 15.13
N ALA A 95 2.35 8.93 15.17
CA ALA A 95 3.29 8.73 14.08
C ALA A 95 3.75 7.27 14.06
N SER A 96 4.11 6.77 12.87
CA SER A 96 4.67 5.42 12.70
C SER A 96 6.19 5.36 12.85
N SER A 97 6.85 6.52 12.95
CA SER A 97 8.30 6.63 13.10
C SER A 97 8.67 6.78 14.57
N TYR A 98 9.44 5.82 15.09
CA TYR A 98 10.09 5.92 16.40
C TYR A 98 11.34 6.78 16.23
N THR A 99 11.25 8.08 16.47
CA THR A 99 12.46 8.88 16.65
C THR A 99 12.88 8.79 18.12
N PRO A 100 14.18 8.70 18.43
CA PRO A 100 14.68 8.77 19.81
C PRO A 100 14.66 10.21 20.37
N ASN A 101 14.57 11.22 19.50
CA ASN A 101 14.51 12.63 19.88
C ASN A 101 13.11 13.04 20.39
N ARG A 102 13.02 13.79 21.49
CA ARG A 102 11.71 14.25 22.01
C ARG A 102 11.15 15.33 21.07
N TYR A 103 10.21 14.96 20.20
CA TYR A 103 9.56 15.94 19.34
C TYR A 103 8.72 16.93 20.16
N ASN A 104 8.98 18.21 19.95
CA ASN A 104 8.15 19.30 20.44
C ASN A 104 6.96 19.53 19.48
N LEU A 105 6.02 18.60 19.49
CA LEU A 105 4.84 18.64 18.64
C LEU A 105 3.88 19.75 19.11
N PRO A 106 3.29 20.53 18.18
CA PRO A 106 2.25 21.49 18.53
C PRO A 106 0.99 20.79 19.03
N ASP A 107 0.28 21.41 19.98
CA ASP A 107 -1.03 20.95 20.44
C ASP A 107 -2.11 21.13 19.35
N SER A 108 -3.35 20.68 19.61
CA SER A 108 -4.47 20.85 18.66
C SER A 108 -4.82 22.33 18.38
N LYS A 109 -4.27 23.27 19.16
CA LYS A 109 -4.39 24.72 19.01
C LYS A 109 -3.10 25.33 18.41
N GLY A 110 -2.16 24.51 17.94
CA GLY A 110 -0.91 24.93 17.31
C GLY A 110 0.23 25.31 18.27
N ARG A 111 0.07 25.15 19.59
CA ARG A 111 1.04 25.62 20.60
C ARG A 111 2.16 24.59 20.81
N ARG A 112 3.41 25.01 20.72
CA ARG A 112 4.59 24.20 21.03
C ARG A 112 5.08 24.49 22.45
N LYS A 113 5.65 23.51 23.15
CA LYS A 113 6.31 23.74 24.44
C LYS A 113 7.63 24.47 24.19
N LEU A 114 7.92 25.58 24.85
CA LEU A 114 9.22 26.23 24.66
C LEU A 114 10.35 25.27 25.12
N PRO A 115 11.48 25.18 24.39
CA PRO A 115 12.62 24.38 24.85
C PRO A 115 13.09 24.90 26.23
N PRO A 116 13.69 24.03 27.08
CA PRO A 116 14.19 24.47 28.38
C PRO A 116 15.23 25.57 28.17
N LEU A 117 15.09 26.66 28.93
CA LEU A 117 16.09 27.73 29.00
C LEU A 117 17.39 27.11 29.53
N ILE A 118 18.39 26.97 28.67
CA ILE A 118 19.75 26.63 29.08
C ILE A 118 20.34 27.94 29.60
N THR A 119 20.26 28.15 30.91
CA THR A 119 21.05 29.19 31.58
C THR A 119 22.53 28.76 31.56
N PRO A 120 23.46 29.68 31.22
CA PRO A 120 24.89 29.40 31.17
C PRO A 120 25.47 29.03 32.54
#